data_AF-A0A661VRF5-F1
#
_entry.id   AF-A0A661VRF5-F1
#
_cell.length_a   1.000
_cell.length_b   1.000
_cell.length_c   1.000
_cell.angle_alpha   90.00
_cell.angle_beta   90.00
_cell.angle_gamma   90.00
#
_symmetry.space_group_name_H-M   'P 1'
#
loop_
_entity.id
_entity.type
_entity.pdbx_description
1 polymer ?
#
loop_
_entity_poly.entity_id
_entity_poly.type
_entity_poly.pdbx_seq_one_letter_code
_entity_poly.pdbx_strand_id
1 'polypeptide(L)'
;DSGWVSLAQDEAKTLTHNLGGDTDDYVVDMQYKYGSTVNQRYYGGADFGATTFSGTREDDRVGAYWRTLTTSSIIVYRRPEDTYAEQVRIRIWVDPYPNWDSGWTSLTPGATATLTHGLGGDADDYVVDMQYRYSGNVNQRYYGGADFGATAFNGTREDERVGLYWRSLNNSTIALFRRAEDDYAVEVRIRIWVRPTPTYDSGWVSVNQDQAKTLTHNIGGNPEDYVVDMQYKSGGSGVNQRYYGGADFGANPPSGMNANDRVGAYWRSLTGSSIAVYRRPEDIYAPQVRIRIWCFWRPPAPDYDSGWVSLGAGASATTLTHNLGGSADDYFVDMQYKYGSNINRRYYGGADFGATVFSGNREDDRVGAYWRSLNSSTITVFRRAEDDYASQVRIRIWRMPKPDYDSGWTSLTAGATATTLSHNLGGDYLDYLVDMQYRTSAFYGGVNQRYYGGADFGANPPSDASENDRQGAYWRSLDLSSITVYRRPEDIYAPEVRIRIWRTAQPDYESGWQVVGQDAAKTLIHNLGGNADNYLVNMIYYDTSANYVNQRHLGGADFGANPPSGYNADDRVGAYWRSLTGSSITAYRRPEDGFADYLRIRIWVTPYQVYLPLVMRNY
;
A
#
# COMPACT_ATOMS: atom_id res chain seq x y z
N ASP A 1 -9.54 -5.32 -7.60
CA ASP A 1 -9.62 -4.10 -8.43
C ASP A 1 -10.17 -4.47 -9.80
N SER A 2 -11.23 -3.81 -10.25
CA SER A 2 -11.84 -4.09 -11.56
C SER A 2 -11.11 -3.45 -12.75
N GLY A 3 -10.17 -2.53 -12.50
CA GLY A 3 -9.78 -1.53 -13.50
C GLY A 3 -10.97 -0.64 -13.91
N TRP A 4 -10.81 0.17 -14.96
CA TRP A 4 -11.91 0.94 -15.52
C TRP A 4 -12.80 0.08 -16.39
N VAL A 5 -14.08 0.02 -16.03
CA VAL A 5 -15.09 -0.72 -16.77
C VAL A 5 -16.12 0.26 -17.29
N SER A 6 -16.38 0.25 -18.59
CA SER A 6 -17.46 1.04 -19.18
C SER A 6 -18.79 0.62 -18.60
N LEU A 7 -19.62 1.60 -18.24
CA LEU A 7 -20.94 1.38 -17.67
C LEU A 7 -21.93 2.29 -18.40
N ALA A 8 -22.77 1.72 -19.26
CA ALA A 8 -23.79 2.48 -19.98
C ALA A 8 -24.82 3.07 -19.02
N GLN A 9 -25.50 4.13 -19.45
CA GLN A 9 -26.65 4.66 -18.73
C GLN A 9 -27.70 3.57 -18.53
N ASP A 10 -28.26 3.48 -17.33
CA ASP A 10 -29.21 2.45 -16.89
C ASP A 10 -28.65 1.01 -16.88
N GLU A 11 -27.34 0.84 -16.99
CA GLU A 11 -26.72 -0.49 -16.93
C GLU A 11 -26.47 -0.91 -15.47
N ALA A 12 -26.90 -2.12 -15.12
CA ALA A 12 -26.41 -2.85 -13.95
C ALA A 12 -25.38 -3.88 -14.40
N LYS A 13 -24.14 -3.73 -13.95
CA LYS A 13 -23.02 -4.60 -14.33
C LYS A 13 -22.49 -5.37 -13.12
N THR A 14 -22.43 -6.69 -13.26
CA THR A 14 -21.80 -7.57 -12.27
C THR A 14 -20.31 -7.64 -12.51
N LEU A 15 -19.52 -7.33 -11.48
CA LEU A 15 -18.07 -7.47 -11.46
C LEU A 15 -17.69 -8.61 -10.52
N THR A 16 -16.84 -9.52 -10.97
CA THR A 16 -16.40 -10.70 -10.19
C THR A 16 -15.05 -10.45 -9.52
N HIS A 17 -14.83 -11.03 -8.35
CA HIS A 17 -13.56 -11.02 -7.63
C HIS A 17 -13.33 -12.37 -6.90
N ASN A 18 -12.10 -12.63 -6.48
CA ASN A 18 -11.71 -13.89 -5.82
C ASN A 18 -11.13 -13.66 -4.42
N LEU A 19 -11.67 -12.67 -3.70
CA LEU A 19 -11.16 -12.30 -2.37
C LEU A 19 -11.44 -13.38 -1.31
N GLY A 20 -12.59 -14.06 -1.39
CA GLY A 20 -12.97 -15.06 -0.39
C GLY A 20 -13.12 -14.48 1.02
N GLY A 21 -13.31 -15.32 2.03
CA GLY A 21 -13.51 -14.85 3.41
C GLY A 21 -14.89 -14.24 3.64
N ASP A 22 -15.01 -13.46 4.71
CA ASP A 22 -16.26 -12.81 5.10
C ASP A 22 -16.43 -11.47 4.36
N THR A 23 -17.60 -11.25 3.75
CA THR A 23 -17.94 -9.98 3.09
C THR A 23 -18.00 -8.81 4.06
N ASP A 24 -18.21 -9.11 5.33
CA ASP A 24 -18.24 -8.16 6.43
C ASP A 24 -16.89 -7.47 6.66
N ASP A 25 -15.79 -8.07 6.19
CA ASP A 25 -14.43 -7.50 6.25
C ASP A 25 -14.06 -6.71 5.00
N TYR A 26 -14.96 -6.64 4.01
CA TYR A 26 -14.67 -5.97 2.75
C TYR A 26 -14.91 -4.47 2.85
N VAL A 27 -13.94 -3.67 2.42
CA VAL A 27 -14.08 -2.24 2.20
C VAL A 27 -14.16 -1.99 0.69
N VAL A 28 -15.09 -1.13 0.26
CA VAL A 28 -15.34 -0.86 -1.16
C VAL A 28 -15.08 0.62 -1.43
N ASP A 29 -14.13 0.89 -2.32
CA ASP A 29 -13.99 2.18 -2.98
C ASP A 29 -14.53 2.09 -4.41
N MET A 30 -15.30 3.11 -4.77
CA MET A 30 -15.84 3.27 -6.10
C MET A 30 -15.48 4.67 -6.62
N GLN A 31 -14.92 4.70 -7.83
CA GLN A 31 -14.52 5.92 -8.51
C GLN A 31 -15.17 5.98 -9.90
N TYR A 32 -15.39 7.20 -10.38
CA TYR A 32 -15.96 7.47 -11.69
C TYR A 32 -14.93 8.11 -12.60
N LYS A 33 -15.01 7.78 -13.88
CA LYS A 33 -14.26 8.48 -14.93
C LYS A 33 -15.21 9.27 -15.81
N TYR A 34 -14.85 10.53 -16.03
CA TYR A 34 -15.46 11.41 -17.02
C TYR A 34 -14.33 11.99 -17.88
N GLY A 35 -14.29 11.60 -19.15
CA GLY A 35 -13.14 11.86 -20.03
C GLY A 35 -11.84 11.30 -19.44
N SER A 36 -10.85 12.16 -19.22
CA SER A 36 -9.54 11.79 -18.66
C SER A 36 -9.45 11.94 -17.13
N THR A 37 -10.51 12.38 -16.45
CA THR A 37 -10.45 12.75 -15.03
C THR A 37 -11.26 11.81 -14.14
N VAL A 38 -10.78 11.63 -12.91
CA VAL A 38 -11.45 10.84 -11.88
C VAL A 38 -12.32 11.74 -10.98
N ASN A 39 -13.51 11.26 -10.59
CA ASN A 39 -14.46 12.00 -9.75
C ASN A 39 -15.36 11.08 -8.89
N GLN A 40 -16.12 11.67 -7.96
CA GLN A 40 -17.20 11.01 -7.21
C GLN A 40 -18.46 11.90 -7.14
N ARG A 41 -18.80 12.55 -8.25
CA ARG A 41 -20.04 13.36 -8.32
C ARG A 41 -21.26 12.43 -8.26
N TYR A 42 -22.22 12.71 -7.39
CA TYR A 42 -23.43 11.89 -7.17
C TYR A 42 -23.14 10.46 -6.71
N TYR A 43 -22.16 10.33 -5.81
CA TYR A 43 -21.85 9.06 -5.15
C TYR A 43 -23.04 8.49 -4.38
N GLY A 44 -23.33 7.20 -4.55
CA GLY A 44 -24.53 6.57 -3.97
C GLY A 44 -25.78 6.66 -4.86
N GLY A 45 -25.71 7.41 -5.98
CA GLY A 45 -26.81 7.64 -6.90
C GLY A 45 -27.84 8.63 -6.36
N ALA A 46 -28.14 9.68 -7.12
CA ALA A 46 -29.14 10.69 -6.81
C ALA A 46 -30.31 10.62 -7.80
N ASP A 47 -31.48 11.09 -7.38
CA ASP A 47 -32.67 11.34 -8.20
C ASP A 47 -32.99 12.83 -8.00
N PHE A 48 -33.24 13.55 -9.08
CA PHE A 48 -33.56 14.97 -9.01
C PHE A 48 -35.05 15.17 -9.22
N GLY A 49 -35.65 16.05 -8.41
CA GLY A 49 -37.07 16.32 -8.51
C GLY A 49 -37.48 17.27 -9.66
N ALA A 50 -38.79 17.55 -9.67
CA ALA A 50 -39.60 18.04 -10.78
C ALA A 50 -39.34 19.47 -11.35
N THR A 51 -38.14 20.05 -11.28
CA THR A 51 -37.89 21.31 -12.02
C THR A 51 -36.63 21.28 -12.89
N THR A 52 -36.80 21.68 -14.14
CA THR A 52 -35.73 21.81 -15.13
C THR A 52 -34.83 23.00 -14.81
N PHE A 53 -33.51 22.78 -14.73
CA PHE A 53 -32.52 23.86 -14.63
C PHE A 53 -31.36 23.63 -15.61
N SER A 54 -31.06 24.65 -16.42
CA SER A 54 -29.88 24.75 -17.30
C SER A 54 -29.28 23.44 -17.83
N GLY A 55 -30.08 22.61 -18.50
CA GLY A 55 -29.60 21.40 -19.19
C GLY A 55 -29.75 20.08 -18.43
N THR A 56 -30.29 20.06 -17.20
CA THR A 56 -30.81 18.83 -16.57
C THR A 56 -32.33 18.78 -16.69
N ARG A 57 -32.88 17.64 -17.10
CA ARG A 57 -34.33 17.43 -17.27
C ARG A 57 -34.99 17.17 -15.91
N GLU A 58 -36.29 17.44 -15.88
CA GLU A 58 -37.22 16.95 -14.86
C GLU A 58 -37.02 15.43 -14.74
N ASP A 59 -36.80 14.89 -13.53
CA ASP A 59 -36.54 13.46 -13.24
C ASP A 59 -35.13 12.92 -13.61
N ASP A 60 -34.10 13.78 -13.70
CA ASP A 60 -32.74 13.30 -13.95
C ASP A 60 -32.23 12.44 -12.78
N ARG A 61 -32.15 11.12 -12.98
CA ARG A 61 -31.45 10.19 -12.09
C ARG A 61 -30.00 10.15 -12.50
N VAL A 62 -29.13 10.57 -11.59
CA VAL A 62 -27.70 10.74 -11.87
C VAL A 62 -26.82 9.96 -10.89
N GLY A 63 -25.54 9.83 -11.23
CA GLY A 63 -24.57 9.09 -10.46
C GLY A 63 -24.64 7.57 -10.63
N ALA A 64 -23.88 6.90 -9.78
CA ALA A 64 -23.80 5.46 -9.72
C ALA A 64 -23.74 5.00 -8.26
N TYR A 65 -23.99 3.72 -8.04
CA TYR A 65 -23.82 3.06 -6.75
C TYR A 65 -23.50 1.59 -6.95
N TRP A 66 -23.04 0.95 -5.87
CA TRP A 66 -22.87 -0.50 -5.83
C TRP A 66 -23.87 -1.15 -4.87
N ARG A 67 -24.19 -2.41 -5.15
CA ARG A 67 -25.09 -3.26 -4.35
C ARG A 67 -24.74 -4.74 -4.52
N THR A 68 -25.32 -5.58 -3.68
CA THR A 68 -25.19 -7.05 -3.79
C THR A 68 -23.72 -7.46 -3.75
N LEU A 69 -23.00 -6.97 -2.75
CA LEU A 69 -21.65 -7.44 -2.47
C LEU A 69 -21.72 -8.85 -1.88
N THR A 70 -21.01 -9.77 -2.50
CA THR A 70 -20.90 -11.19 -2.14
C THR A 70 -19.42 -11.55 -2.01
N THR A 71 -19.10 -12.77 -1.60
CA THR A 71 -17.72 -13.26 -1.49
C THR A 71 -16.98 -13.35 -2.84
N SER A 72 -17.70 -13.22 -3.96
CA SER A 72 -17.15 -13.39 -5.32
C SER A 72 -17.62 -12.37 -6.35
N SER A 73 -18.51 -11.44 -6.00
CA SER A 73 -19.05 -10.46 -6.93
C SER A 73 -19.66 -9.25 -6.25
N ILE A 74 -19.77 -8.17 -7.01
CA ILE A 74 -20.45 -6.92 -6.68
C ILE A 74 -21.22 -6.42 -7.92
N ILE A 75 -22.39 -5.82 -7.73
CA ILE A 75 -23.14 -5.19 -8.82
C ILE A 75 -22.96 -3.67 -8.73
N VAL A 76 -22.53 -3.05 -9.84
CA VAL A 76 -22.50 -1.59 -9.99
C VAL A 76 -23.63 -1.17 -10.92
N TYR A 77 -24.31 -0.09 -10.60
CA TYR A 77 -25.39 0.45 -11.41
C TYR A 77 -25.20 1.94 -11.64
N ARG A 78 -25.33 2.37 -12.89
CA ARG A 78 -25.33 3.77 -13.32
C ARG A 78 -26.75 4.19 -13.64
N ARG A 79 -27.14 5.35 -13.13
CA ARG A 79 -28.48 5.89 -13.40
C ARG A 79 -28.63 6.34 -14.86
N PRO A 80 -29.85 6.26 -15.43
CA PRO A 80 -30.13 6.54 -16.85
C PRO A 80 -29.75 7.94 -17.32
N GLU A 81 -29.83 8.96 -16.47
CA GLU A 81 -29.55 10.34 -16.85
C GLU A 81 -28.11 10.77 -16.45
N ASP A 82 -27.33 9.88 -15.84
CA ASP A 82 -25.96 10.18 -15.44
C ASP A 82 -25.03 10.35 -16.66
N THR A 83 -24.28 11.46 -16.72
CA THR A 83 -23.22 11.68 -17.73
C THR A 83 -21.82 11.77 -17.12
N TYR A 84 -21.63 11.43 -15.84
CA TYR A 84 -20.38 11.67 -15.11
C TYR A 84 -19.63 10.39 -14.72
N ALA A 85 -20.26 9.21 -14.88
CA ALA A 85 -19.72 7.89 -14.58
C ALA A 85 -19.73 6.98 -15.82
N GLU A 86 -19.21 7.48 -16.96
CA GLU A 86 -19.07 6.69 -18.20
C GLU A 86 -18.27 5.40 -18.00
N GLN A 87 -17.29 5.46 -17.10
CA GLN A 87 -16.59 4.29 -16.61
C GLN A 87 -16.58 4.32 -15.09
N VAL A 88 -16.61 3.13 -14.50
CA VAL A 88 -16.48 2.92 -13.06
C VAL A 88 -15.28 2.05 -12.76
N ARG A 89 -14.62 2.31 -11.64
CA ARG A 89 -13.60 1.42 -11.07
C ARG A 89 -14.04 1.06 -9.66
N ILE A 90 -14.06 -0.24 -9.38
CA ILE A 90 -14.32 -0.79 -8.05
C ILE A 90 -13.04 -1.41 -7.51
N ARG A 91 -12.64 -0.94 -6.32
CA ARG A 91 -11.58 -1.54 -5.53
C ARG A 91 -12.22 -2.11 -4.27
N ILE A 92 -11.97 -3.39 -4.05
CA ILE A 92 -12.38 -4.10 -2.85
C ILE A 92 -11.12 -4.65 -2.23
N TRP A 93 -10.96 -4.42 -0.93
CA TRP A 93 -9.90 -5.03 -0.13
C TRP A 93 -10.51 -5.59 1.15
N VAL A 94 -9.87 -6.61 1.68
CA VAL A 94 -10.20 -7.19 2.99
C VAL A 94 -9.43 -6.41 4.02
N ASP A 95 -10.12 -5.69 4.90
CA ASP A 95 -9.54 -4.97 6.03
C ASP A 95 -10.26 -5.38 7.31
N PRO A 96 -9.84 -6.49 7.94
CA PRO A 96 -10.53 -7.06 9.09
C PRO A 96 -10.18 -6.31 10.39
N TYR A 97 -9.38 -5.25 10.33
CA TYR A 97 -8.84 -4.58 11.50
C TYR A 97 -9.18 -3.07 11.56
N PRO A 98 -10.47 -2.68 11.50
CA PRO A 98 -10.82 -1.34 11.91
C PRO A 98 -10.45 -1.15 13.39
N ASN A 99 -10.04 0.07 13.75
CA ASN A 99 -9.79 0.38 15.16
C ASN A 99 -11.08 0.28 16.00
N TRP A 100 -12.23 0.49 15.36
CA TRP A 100 -13.53 0.20 15.94
C TRP A 100 -14.54 -0.22 14.87
N ASP A 101 -15.39 -1.18 15.22
CA ASP A 101 -16.47 -1.70 14.39
C ASP A 101 -17.77 -1.73 15.20
N SER A 102 -18.85 -1.17 14.65
CA SER A 102 -20.15 -1.24 15.30
C SER A 102 -20.79 -2.63 15.26
N GLY A 103 -20.29 -3.51 14.38
CA GLY A 103 -21.08 -4.60 13.83
C GLY A 103 -22.30 -4.08 13.06
N TRP A 104 -23.17 -4.99 12.63
CA TRP A 104 -24.44 -4.60 12.02
C TRP A 104 -25.44 -4.14 13.07
N THR A 105 -25.95 -2.92 12.93
CA THR A 105 -26.92 -2.30 13.83
C THR A 105 -28.20 -2.00 13.06
N SER A 106 -29.35 -2.45 13.56
CA SER A 106 -30.65 -2.04 13.02
C SER A 106 -30.97 -0.60 13.41
N LEU A 107 -31.47 0.19 12.47
CA LEU A 107 -31.88 1.57 12.73
C LEU A 107 -33.30 1.78 12.21
N THR A 108 -34.25 2.12 13.07
CA THR A 108 -35.64 2.39 12.65
C THR A 108 -35.70 3.56 11.67
N PRO A 109 -36.53 3.52 10.61
CA PRO A 109 -36.70 4.67 9.72
C PRO A 109 -37.03 5.96 10.49
N GLY A 110 -36.34 7.05 10.15
CA GLY A 110 -36.50 8.37 10.79
C GLY A 110 -35.77 8.51 12.14
N ALA A 111 -35.12 7.46 12.64
CA ALA A 111 -34.43 7.49 13.91
C ALA A 111 -32.99 8.04 13.80
N THR A 112 -32.54 8.63 14.90
CA THR A 112 -31.12 8.90 15.15
C THR A 112 -30.58 7.86 16.12
N ALA A 113 -29.40 7.30 15.85
CA ALA A 113 -28.65 6.50 16.80
C ALA A 113 -27.29 7.14 17.06
N THR A 114 -26.80 7.09 18.30
CA THR A 114 -25.44 7.49 18.65
C THR A 114 -24.68 6.24 19.04
N LEU A 115 -23.58 5.97 18.34
CA LEU A 115 -22.69 4.84 18.61
C LEU A 115 -21.45 5.34 19.34
N THR A 116 -21.04 4.61 20.38
CA THR A 116 -19.83 4.90 21.16
C THR A 116 -18.69 4.00 20.69
N HIS A 117 -17.59 4.62 20.27
CA HIS A 117 -16.37 3.92 19.83
C HIS A 117 -15.18 4.12 20.77
N GLY A 118 -15.14 5.21 21.53
CA GLY A 118 -14.16 5.41 22.61
C GLY A 118 -12.68 5.44 22.16
N LEU A 119 -12.40 5.78 20.90
CA LEU A 119 -11.06 5.70 20.32
C LEU A 119 -10.08 6.77 20.85
N GLY A 120 -10.59 7.90 21.36
CA GLY A 120 -9.78 9.00 21.88
C GLY A 120 -8.96 9.71 20.79
N GLY A 121 -8.05 10.61 21.18
CA GLY A 121 -7.23 11.36 20.22
C GLY A 121 -8.04 12.37 19.39
N ASP A 122 -7.53 12.71 18.20
CA ASP A 122 -8.16 13.65 17.29
C ASP A 122 -9.08 12.93 16.29
N ALA A 123 -10.36 13.30 16.27
CA ALA A 123 -11.36 12.72 15.36
C ALA A 123 -11.08 13.08 13.90
N ASP A 124 -10.29 14.13 13.68
CA ASP A 124 -9.79 14.55 12.39
C ASP A 124 -8.86 13.47 11.75
N ASP A 125 -8.33 12.51 12.51
CA ASP A 125 -7.51 11.41 11.97
C ASP A 125 -8.33 10.17 11.59
N TYR A 126 -9.64 10.19 11.82
CA TYR A 126 -10.50 9.04 11.57
C TYR A 126 -10.96 8.98 10.12
N VAL A 127 -10.91 7.80 9.52
CA VAL A 127 -11.59 7.44 8.27
C VAL A 127 -12.80 6.58 8.62
N VAL A 128 -13.96 6.94 8.07
CA VAL A 128 -15.24 6.27 8.35
C VAL A 128 -15.71 5.56 7.10
N ASP A 129 -15.93 4.25 7.21
CA ASP A 129 -16.70 3.48 6.24
C ASP A 129 -18.10 3.25 6.79
N MET A 130 -19.09 3.33 5.90
CA MET A 130 -20.48 3.09 6.23
C MET A 130 -21.11 2.23 5.14
N GLN A 131 -21.61 1.07 5.55
CA GLN A 131 -22.25 0.11 4.66
C GLN A 131 -23.68 -0.19 5.13
N TYR A 132 -24.53 -0.54 4.16
CA TYR A 132 -25.93 -0.86 4.40
C TYR A 132 -26.18 -2.33 4.11
N ARG A 133 -27.11 -2.93 4.85
CA ARG A 133 -27.59 -4.29 4.58
C ARG A 133 -29.10 -4.32 4.43
N TYR A 134 -29.54 -4.95 3.34
CA TYR A 134 -30.94 -5.20 3.03
C TYR A 134 -31.12 -6.59 2.47
N SER A 135 -32.03 -7.38 3.05
CA SER A 135 -32.30 -8.77 2.65
C SER A 135 -31.01 -9.60 2.53
N GLY A 136 -30.09 -9.43 3.50
CA GLY A 136 -28.79 -10.11 3.54
C GLY A 136 -27.72 -9.57 2.58
N ASN A 137 -28.03 -8.61 1.72
CA ASN A 137 -27.09 -8.05 0.76
C ASN A 137 -26.47 -6.74 1.25
N VAL A 138 -25.14 -6.66 1.20
CA VAL A 138 -24.41 -5.42 1.50
C VAL A 138 -24.45 -4.48 0.29
N ASN A 139 -24.70 -3.19 0.54
CA ASN A 139 -24.86 -2.16 -0.48
C ASN A 139 -24.48 -0.76 0.04
N GLN A 140 -24.48 0.21 -0.88
CA GLN A 140 -24.21 1.61 -0.58
C GLN A 140 -25.17 2.58 -1.28
N ARG A 141 -26.35 2.07 -1.66
CA ARG A 141 -27.36 2.86 -2.36
C ARG A 141 -27.77 4.06 -1.49
N TYR A 142 -27.79 5.26 -2.07
CA TYR A 142 -28.23 6.51 -1.42
C TYR A 142 -27.34 7.00 -0.28
N TYR A 143 -26.04 6.76 -0.43
CA TYR A 143 -25.04 7.21 0.53
C TYR A 143 -25.06 8.73 0.77
N GLY A 144 -24.90 9.11 2.03
CA GLY A 144 -25.04 10.50 2.45
C GLY A 144 -26.50 10.93 2.65
N GLY A 145 -27.47 10.02 2.50
CA GLY A 145 -28.90 10.27 2.72
C GLY A 145 -29.47 11.29 1.75
N ALA A 146 -29.35 10.96 0.46
CA ALA A 146 -29.92 11.71 -0.65
C ALA A 146 -31.42 11.96 -0.45
N ASP A 147 -31.90 13.04 -1.04
CA ASP A 147 -33.30 13.45 -0.99
C ASP A 147 -33.86 13.45 -2.41
N PHE A 148 -35.14 13.16 -2.57
CA PHE A 148 -35.74 12.89 -3.87
C PHE A 148 -37.05 13.65 -4.00
N GLY A 149 -37.28 14.26 -5.16
CA GLY A 149 -38.54 14.92 -5.46
C GLY A 149 -39.46 14.09 -6.36
N ALA A 150 -40.76 14.14 -6.03
CA ALA A 150 -41.95 14.08 -6.88
C ALA A 150 -42.35 12.80 -7.65
N THR A 151 -41.51 11.80 -7.91
CA THR A 151 -42.00 10.55 -8.56
C THR A 151 -41.70 9.27 -7.79
N ALA A 152 -42.75 8.48 -7.60
CA ALA A 152 -42.72 7.23 -6.85
C ALA A 152 -41.86 6.16 -7.53
N PHE A 153 -40.92 5.56 -6.79
CA PHE A 153 -40.32 4.29 -7.21
C PHE A 153 -41.37 3.18 -7.06
N ASN A 154 -41.89 2.64 -8.17
CA ASN A 154 -42.78 1.48 -8.18
C ASN A 154 -44.16 1.66 -7.47
N GLY A 155 -44.72 2.87 -7.51
CA GLY A 155 -46.18 3.04 -7.49
C GLY A 155 -46.89 3.02 -6.13
N THR A 156 -46.24 3.29 -5.01
CA THR A 156 -46.98 3.49 -3.73
C THR A 156 -46.83 4.85 -3.06
N ARG A 157 -45.75 5.64 -3.27
CA ARG A 157 -45.65 7.02 -2.74
C ARG A 157 -44.77 7.94 -3.60
N GLU A 158 -45.27 9.13 -3.92
CA GLU A 158 -44.64 10.12 -4.80
C GLU A 158 -43.37 10.81 -4.22
N ASP A 159 -42.87 10.44 -3.03
CA ASP A 159 -41.97 11.31 -2.22
C ASP A 159 -40.97 10.58 -1.28
N GLU A 160 -40.28 9.52 -1.72
CA GLU A 160 -39.43 8.74 -0.81
C GLU A 160 -38.06 9.40 -0.55
N ARG A 161 -37.83 9.99 0.64
CA ARG A 161 -36.50 10.40 1.11
C ARG A 161 -35.73 9.18 1.64
N VAL A 162 -34.67 8.74 0.95
CA VAL A 162 -34.02 7.46 1.28
C VAL A 162 -32.52 7.57 1.60
N GLY A 163 -31.96 6.50 2.15
CA GLY A 163 -30.56 6.43 2.59
C GLY A 163 -30.32 6.87 4.04
N LEU A 164 -29.03 6.90 4.37
CA LEU A 164 -28.51 7.09 5.72
C LEU A 164 -27.24 7.92 5.65
N TYR A 165 -27.01 8.77 6.65
CA TYR A 165 -25.74 9.47 6.81
C TYR A 165 -25.25 9.45 8.25
N TRP A 166 -23.96 9.74 8.41
CA TRP A 166 -23.35 9.97 9.70
C TRP A 166 -22.98 11.44 9.90
N ARG A 167 -22.96 11.87 11.16
CA ARG A 167 -22.62 13.22 11.62
C ARG A 167 -22.10 13.21 13.05
N SER A 168 -21.67 14.38 13.51
CA SER A 168 -21.24 14.62 14.89
C SER A 168 -20.12 13.69 15.35
N LEU A 169 -19.25 13.26 14.42
CA LEU A 169 -18.08 12.46 14.74
C LEU A 169 -17.15 13.27 15.66
N ASN A 170 -16.81 12.67 16.79
CA ASN A 170 -15.84 13.18 17.75
C ASN A 170 -14.94 12.04 18.22
N ASN A 171 -14.10 12.28 19.21
CA ASN A 171 -13.12 11.29 19.66
C ASN A 171 -13.72 10.08 20.42
N SER A 172 -15.03 10.05 20.64
CA SER A 172 -15.68 8.99 21.42
C SER A 172 -16.97 8.47 20.81
N THR A 173 -17.68 9.27 20.02
CA THR A 173 -18.97 8.89 19.43
C THR A 173 -19.15 9.35 17.99
N ILE A 174 -20.06 8.67 17.30
CA ILE A 174 -20.57 9.03 15.97
C ILE A 174 -22.10 8.92 15.98
N ALA A 175 -22.80 9.86 15.34
CA ALA A 175 -24.26 9.83 15.23
C ALA A 175 -24.69 9.43 13.81
N LEU A 176 -25.65 8.51 13.72
CA LEU A 176 -26.25 8.01 12.50
C LEU A 176 -27.69 8.49 12.39
N PHE A 177 -28.14 8.79 11.16
CA PHE A 177 -29.53 9.14 10.89
C PHE A 177 -30.02 8.41 9.65
N ARG A 178 -31.04 7.57 9.81
CA ARG A 178 -31.77 6.91 8.73
C ARG A 178 -33.00 7.74 8.38
N ARG A 179 -33.26 7.96 7.10
CA ARG A 179 -34.47 8.67 6.66
C ARG A 179 -35.74 7.86 6.95
N ALA A 180 -36.89 8.52 7.02
CA ALA A 180 -38.15 7.88 7.40
C ALA A 180 -38.73 7.00 6.29
N GLU A 181 -38.33 7.25 5.05
CA GLU A 181 -38.79 6.55 3.86
C GLU A 181 -37.76 5.54 3.34
N ASP A 182 -36.59 5.43 3.98
CA ASP A 182 -35.56 4.50 3.58
C ASP A 182 -35.95 3.05 3.87
N ASP A 183 -36.00 2.20 2.85
CA ASP A 183 -36.18 0.76 2.96
C ASP A 183 -34.93 -0.05 2.58
N TYR A 184 -33.84 0.61 2.18
CA TYR A 184 -32.63 -0.03 1.64
C TYR A 184 -31.46 -0.14 2.63
N ALA A 185 -31.52 0.55 3.78
CA ALA A 185 -30.54 0.50 4.85
C ALA A 185 -31.18 0.05 6.19
N VAL A 186 -31.82 -1.13 6.18
CA VAL A 186 -32.46 -1.73 7.37
C VAL A 186 -31.44 -1.90 8.50
N GLU A 187 -30.24 -2.33 8.14
CA GLU A 187 -29.09 -2.39 9.03
C GLU A 187 -27.94 -1.58 8.46
N VAL A 188 -27.16 -0.98 9.36
CA VAL A 188 -25.98 -0.19 9.06
C VAL A 188 -24.81 -0.73 9.84
N ARG A 189 -23.63 -0.73 9.21
CA ARG A 189 -22.35 -0.97 9.88
C ARG A 189 -21.45 0.22 9.67
N ILE A 190 -20.81 0.65 10.75
CA ILE A 190 -19.81 1.71 10.75
C ILE A 190 -18.49 1.11 11.18
N ARG A 191 -17.47 1.37 10.38
CA ARG A 191 -16.09 1.03 10.71
C ARG A 191 -15.26 2.29 10.73
N ILE A 192 -14.43 2.42 11.77
CA ILE A 192 -13.57 3.57 11.97
C ILE A 192 -12.13 3.08 12.02
N TRP A 193 -11.30 3.64 11.15
CA TRP A 193 -9.86 3.51 11.21
C TRP A 193 -9.26 4.82 11.65
N VAL A 194 -8.36 4.76 12.62
CA VAL A 194 -7.35 5.79 12.87
C VAL A 194 -6.27 5.54 11.82
N ARG A 195 -6.51 6.05 10.61
CA ARG A 195 -5.59 5.77 9.51
C ARG A 195 -4.29 6.53 9.73
N PRO A 196 -3.19 5.98 9.22
CA PRO A 196 -1.94 6.71 9.23
C PRO A 196 -2.01 7.98 8.39
N THR A 197 -1.05 8.87 8.58
CA THR A 197 -0.93 10.14 7.83
C THR A 197 -1.09 9.90 6.32
N PRO A 198 -2.05 10.56 5.67
CA PRO A 198 -2.25 10.45 4.23
C PRO A 198 -1.05 11.02 3.47
N THR A 199 -0.86 10.60 2.22
CA THR A 199 0.16 11.18 1.33
C THR A 199 -0.08 12.68 1.12
N TYR A 200 -1.35 13.09 1.10
CA TYR A 200 -1.77 14.47 1.13
C TYR A 200 -2.95 14.69 2.07
N ASP A 201 -2.89 15.78 2.82
CA ASP A 201 -3.99 16.27 3.66
C ASP A 201 -4.18 17.76 3.38
N SER A 202 -5.39 18.16 3.00
CA SER A 202 -5.70 19.58 2.80
C SER A 202 -5.84 20.36 4.11
N GLY A 203 -5.98 19.67 5.25
CA GLY A 203 -6.61 20.21 6.45
C GLY A 203 -8.06 20.62 6.19
N TRP A 204 -8.68 21.30 7.15
CA TRP A 204 -10.02 21.90 6.96
C TRP A 204 -9.94 23.15 6.10
N VAL A 205 -10.53 23.08 4.92
CA VAL A 205 -10.54 24.17 3.95
C VAL A 205 -11.96 24.74 3.84
N SER A 206 -12.10 26.05 4.08
CA SER A 206 -13.37 26.74 3.85
C SER A 206 -13.70 26.79 2.36
N VAL A 207 -14.97 26.48 2.04
CA VAL A 207 -15.54 26.52 0.69
C VAL A 207 -16.88 27.24 0.80
N ASN A 208 -17.03 28.36 0.10
CA ASN A 208 -18.28 29.12 0.04
C ASN A 208 -19.36 28.32 -0.71
N GLN A 209 -20.61 28.67 -0.47
CA GLN A 209 -21.71 28.18 -1.30
C GLN A 209 -21.46 28.51 -2.77
N ASP A 210 -21.77 27.55 -3.66
CA ASP A 210 -21.53 27.62 -5.11
C ASP A 210 -20.06 27.81 -5.51
N GLN A 211 -19.13 27.40 -4.67
CA GLN A 211 -17.70 27.54 -4.95
C GLN A 211 -17.07 26.21 -5.35
N ALA A 212 -16.38 26.23 -6.49
CA ALA A 212 -15.35 25.23 -6.80
C ALA A 212 -14.00 25.72 -6.28
N LYS A 213 -13.27 24.85 -5.56
CA LYS A 213 -11.94 25.14 -5.05
C LYS A 213 -10.97 24.04 -5.47
N THR A 214 -9.89 24.42 -6.13
CA THR A 214 -8.81 23.49 -6.50
C THR A 214 -7.82 23.41 -5.35
N LEU A 215 -7.51 22.18 -4.94
CA LEU A 215 -6.54 21.84 -3.92
C LEU A 215 -5.33 21.18 -4.60
N THR A 216 -4.17 21.82 -4.49
CA THR A 216 -2.91 21.31 -5.07
C THR A 216 -2.23 20.38 -4.06
N HIS A 217 -1.90 19.16 -4.50
CA HIS A 217 -1.25 18.14 -3.67
C HIS A 217 0.11 17.66 -4.20
N ASN A 218 0.39 17.83 -5.50
CA ASN A 218 1.69 17.47 -6.12
C ASN A 218 2.21 16.04 -5.81
N ILE A 219 1.31 15.07 -5.68
CA ILE A 219 1.70 13.69 -5.32
C ILE A 219 2.45 13.01 -6.49
N GLY A 220 2.07 13.33 -7.72
CA GLY A 220 2.62 12.72 -8.94
C GLY A 220 2.09 11.31 -9.20
N GLY A 221 2.50 10.69 -10.31
CA GLY A 221 2.04 9.35 -10.68
C GLY A 221 0.63 9.31 -11.26
N ASN A 222 0.04 8.12 -11.31
CA ASN A 222 -1.29 7.90 -11.87
C ASN A 222 -2.38 8.20 -10.81
N PRO A 223 -3.26 9.20 -10.99
CA PRO A 223 -4.33 9.52 -10.03
C PRO A 223 -5.32 8.37 -9.81
N GLU A 224 -5.37 7.41 -10.71
CA GLU A 224 -6.22 6.24 -10.58
C GLU A 224 -5.76 5.31 -9.43
N ASP A 225 -4.51 5.41 -8.99
CA ASP A 225 -3.98 4.63 -7.87
C ASP A 225 -4.26 5.28 -6.50
N TYR A 226 -4.87 6.46 -6.49
CA TYR A 226 -5.18 7.18 -5.26
C TYR A 226 -6.48 6.69 -4.63
N VAL A 227 -6.50 6.59 -3.31
CA VAL A 227 -7.72 6.49 -2.50
C VAL A 227 -8.01 7.87 -1.92
N VAL A 228 -9.23 8.38 -2.14
CA VAL A 228 -9.63 9.72 -1.72
C VAL A 228 -10.72 9.61 -0.67
N ASP A 229 -10.49 10.23 0.48
CA ASP A 229 -11.51 10.50 1.48
C ASP A 229 -11.88 11.98 1.46
N MET A 230 -13.18 12.26 1.56
CA MET A 230 -13.70 13.61 1.72
C MET A 230 -14.62 13.65 2.94
N GLN A 231 -14.39 14.63 3.81
CA GLN A 231 -15.24 14.87 4.98
C GLN A 231 -15.69 16.33 5.02
N TYR A 232 -16.83 16.57 5.68
CA TYR A 232 -17.42 17.90 5.86
C TYR A 232 -17.34 18.30 7.32
N LYS A 233 -17.26 19.60 7.59
CA LYS A 233 -17.38 20.15 8.94
C LYS A 233 -18.29 21.37 8.95
N SER A 234 -19.26 21.37 9.86
CA SER A 234 -20.17 22.50 10.12
C SER A 234 -20.39 22.67 11.62
N GLY A 235 -20.77 23.88 12.04
CA GLY A 235 -21.06 24.16 13.45
C GLY A 235 -22.23 23.35 14.00
N GLY A 236 -23.22 23.02 13.17
CA GLY A 236 -24.43 22.29 13.59
C GLY A 236 -24.35 20.76 13.47
N SER A 237 -23.42 20.21 12.67
CA SER A 237 -23.31 18.75 12.46
C SER A 237 -21.92 18.20 12.76
N GLY A 238 -20.97 19.02 13.25
CA GLY A 238 -19.59 18.59 13.47
C GLY A 238 -18.95 18.03 12.19
N VAL A 239 -18.05 17.05 12.37
CA VAL A 239 -17.52 16.25 11.25
C VAL A 239 -18.62 15.30 10.76
N ASN A 240 -18.91 15.33 9.45
CA ASN A 240 -20.06 14.64 8.85
C ASN A 240 -19.84 14.30 7.36
N GLN A 241 -20.77 13.51 6.79
CA GLN A 241 -20.89 13.26 5.35
C GLN A 241 -22.34 13.37 4.87
N ARG A 242 -23.07 14.35 5.37
CA ARG A 242 -24.45 14.58 4.94
C ARG A 242 -24.49 15.07 3.49
N TYR A 243 -25.30 14.43 2.66
CA TYR A 243 -25.42 14.68 1.22
C TYR A 243 -24.11 14.51 0.44
N TYR A 244 -23.35 13.48 0.79
CA TYR A 244 -22.10 13.15 0.09
C TYR A 244 -22.33 12.88 -1.39
N GLY A 245 -21.52 13.48 -2.27
CA GLY A 245 -21.73 13.42 -3.71
C GLY A 245 -22.64 14.53 -4.26
N GLY A 246 -23.32 15.27 -3.38
CA GLY A 246 -24.28 16.32 -3.69
C GLY A 246 -25.69 15.79 -3.96
N ALA A 247 -26.70 16.55 -3.54
CA ALA A 247 -28.13 16.25 -3.72
C ALA A 247 -28.92 17.51 -4.15
N ASP A 248 -30.12 17.30 -4.68
CA ASP A 248 -31.15 18.31 -4.95
C ASP A 248 -32.43 17.85 -4.25
N PHE A 249 -33.17 18.76 -3.62
CA PHE A 249 -34.35 18.39 -2.84
C PHE A 249 -35.63 18.22 -3.66
N GLY A 250 -35.72 18.79 -4.86
CA GLY A 250 -36.94 18.69 -5.67
C GLY A 250 -38.20 19.19 -4.94
N ALA A 251 -39.41 18.82 -5.39
CA ALA A 251 -40.67 19.45 -4.99
C ALA A 251 -41.00 19.47 -3.47
N ASN A 252 -40.38 18.64 -2.63
CA ASN A 252 -40.76 18.43 -1.22
C ASN A 252 -39.57 18.54 -0.25
N PRO A 253 -38.99 19.74 -0.08
CA PRO A 253 -37.82 19.94 0.76
C PRO A 253 -38.10 19.71 2.26
N PRO A 254 -37.09 19.33 3.06
CA PRO A 254 -37.20 19.34 4.53
C PRO A 254 -37.63 20.70 5.08
N SER A 255 -38.26 20.72 6.26
CA SER A 255 -38.64 21.99 6.92
C SER A 255 -37.45 22.95 7.01
N GLY A 256 -37.61 24.15 6.44
CA GLY A 256 -36.56 25.17 6.35
C GLY A 256 -35.72 25.15 5.07
N MET A 257 -36.05 24.30 4.09
CA MET A 257 -35.42 24.25 2.76
C MET A 257 -36.45 24.51 1.66
N ASN A 258 -35.99 24.89 0.47
CA ASN A 258 -36.81 25.07 -0.73
C ASN A 258 -36.64 23.94 -1.72
N ALA A 259 -37.62 23.80 -2.62
CA ALA A 259 -37.63 22.73 -3.61
C ALA A 259 -36.47 22.78 -4.63
N ASN A 260 -35.79 23.93 -4.69
CA ASN A 260 -34.66 24.17 -5.57
C ASN A 260 -33.33 24.18 -4.80
N ASP A 261 -33.35 23.86 -3.50
CA ASP A 261 -32.15 23.84 -2.69
C ASP A 261 -31.29 22.65 -3.11
N ARG A 262 -30.04 22.93 -3.49
CA ARG A 262 -29.03 21.93 -3.81
C ARG A 262 -27.98 21.95 -2.72
N VAL A 263 -27.74 20.78 -2.14
CA VAL A 263 -26.93 20.64 -0.93
C VAL A 263 -25.83 19.60 -1.08
N GLY A 264 -24.95 19.57 -0.09
CA GLY A 264 -23.79 18.70 -0.08
C GLY A 264 -22.60 19.25 -0.86
N ALA A 265 -21.58 18.42 -0.94
CA ALA A 265 -20.36 18.69 -1.67
C ALA A 265 -19.87 17.42 -2.37
N TYR A 266 -18.94 17.58 -3.29
CA TYR A 266 -18.26 16.46 -3.93
C TYR A 266 -16.89 16.89 -4.43
N TRP A 267 -16.05 15.90 -4.75
CA TRP A 267 -14.78 16.13 -5.42
C TRP A 267 -14.82 15.65 -6.87
N ARG A 268 -14.01 16.28 -7.73
CA ARG A 268 -13.87 15.99 -9.15
C ARG A 268 -12.49 16.39 -9.66
N SER A 269 -12.22 16.04 -10.92
CA SER A 269 -11.03 16.50 -11.64
C SER A 269 -9.72 16.13 -10.93
N LEU A 270 -9.66 14.92 -10.37
CA LEU A 270 -8.45 14.41 -9.74
C LEU A 270 -7.37 14.15 -10.80
N THR A 271 -6.17 14.66 -10.54
CA THR A 271 -4.98 14.55 -11.38
C THR A 271 -3.79 14.12 -10.51
N GLY A 272 -2.61 13.92 -11.11
CA GLY A 272 -1.39 13.67 -10.34
C GLY A 272 -0.99 14.83 -9.41
N SER A 273 -1.50 16.05 -9.62
CA SER A 273 -1.05 17.25 -8.87
C SER A 273 -2.14 18.01 -8.15
N SER A 274 -3.42 17.80 -8.48
CA SER A 274 -4.53 18.54 -7.88
C SER A 274 -5.86 17.78 -7.92
N ILE A 275 -6.77 18.21 -7.05
CA ILE A 275 -8.17 17.78 -6.98
C ILE A 275 -9.06 19.01 -6.81
N ALA A 276 -10.26 19.02 -7.40
CA ALA A 276 -11.23 20.08 -7.19
C ALA A 276 -12.36 19.62 -6.27
N VAL A 277 -12.71 20.44 -5.27
CA VAL A 277 -13.92 20.27 -4.45
C VAL A 277 -14.96 21.30 -4.87
N TYR A 278 -16.23 20.93 -4.83
CA TYR A 278 -17.34 21.85 -5.11
C TYR A 278 -18.42 21.70 -4.04
N ARG A 279 -18.81 22.83 -3.46
CA ARG A 279 -19.93 22.94 -2.51
C ARG A 279 -21.14 23.52 -3.25
N ARG A 280 -22.30 22.88 -3.09
CA ARG A 280 -23.53 23.32 -3.76
C ARG A 280 -24.05 24.66 -3.20
N PRO A 281 -24.86 25.41 -3.96
CA PRO A 281 -25.22 26.79 -3.61
C PRO A 281 -26.08 26.92 -2.35
N GLU A 282 -26.87 25.92 -2.01
CA GLU A 282 -27.78 25.96 -0.86
C GLU A 282 -27.27 25.08 0.30
N ASP A 283 -26.09 24.47 0.16
CA ASP A 283 -25.50 23.63 1.20
C ASP A 283 -25.14 24.45 2.45
N ILE A 284 -25.51 23.95 3.64
CA ILE A 284 -25.11 24.49 4.95
C ILE A 284 -24.34 23.48 5.81
N TYR A 285 -24.09 22.28 5.30
CA TYR A 285 -23.52 21.16 6.06
C TYR A 285 -22.02 20.96 5.82
N ALA A 286 -21.49 21.53 4.74
CA ALA A 286 -20.09 21.46 4.32
C ALA A 286 -19.43 22.85 4.11
N PRO A 287 -19.56 23.82 5.04
CA PRO A 287 -18.82 25.09 4.94
C PRO A 287 -17.30 24.92 4.98
N GLN A 288 -16.84 23.82 5.57
CA GLN A 288 -15.46 23.36 5.45
C GLN A 288 -15.46 21.94 4.92
N VAL A 289 -14.48 21.64 4.08
CA VAL A 289 -14.20 20.30 3.57
C VAL A 289 -12.76 19.94 3.87
N ARG A 290 -12.49 18.65 4.04
CA ARG A 290 -11.14 18.11 4.10
C ARG A 290 -11.01 16.99 3.08
N ILE A 291 -9.93 17.03 2.31
CA ILE A 291 -9.54 15.98 1.38
C ILE A 291 -8.28 15.32 1.91
N ARG A 292 -8.34 14.00 2.01
CA ARG A 292 -7.19 13.15 2.32
C ARG A 292 -6.99 12.18 1.18
N ILE A 293 -5.74 12.06 0.73
CA ILE A 293 -5.36 11.19 -0.38
C ILE A 293 -4.28 10.23 0.10
N TRP A 294 -4.55 8.94 -0.01
CA TRP A 294 -3.54 7.90 0.16
C TRP A 294 -3.12 7.41 -1.23
N CYS A 295 -1.82 7.47 -1.48
CA CYS A 295 -1.19 6.87 -2.64
C CYS A 295 -0.30 5.73 -2.15
N PHE A 296 -0.81 4.51 -2.21
CA PHE A 296 -0.02 3.33 -1.90
C PHE A 296 0.95 3.07 -3.05
N TRP A 297 2.24 2.99 -2.75
CA TRP A 297 3.23 2.80 -3.81
C TRP A 297 3.11 1.38 -4.37
N ARG A 298 2.71 1.27 -5.64
CA ARG A 298 2.86 0.05 -6.42
C ARG A 298 4.19 0.14 -7.18
N PRO A 299 5.11 -0.84 -7.05
CA PRO A 299 6.37 -0.81 -7.77
C PRO A 299 6.15 -0.67 -9.27
N PRO A 300 6.56 0.46 -9.90
CA PRO A 300 6.51 0.59 -11.35
C PRO A 300 7.65 -0.21 -11.98
N ALA A 301 7.82 -0.07 -13.30
CA ALA A 301 9.09 -0.40 -13.96
C ALA A 301 10.25 0.27 -13.19
N PRO A 302 11.40 -0.40 -12.99
CA PRO A 302 12.57 0.28 -12.44
C PRO A 302 13.02 1.40 -13.38
N ASP A 303 13.45 2.52 -12.82
CA ASP A 303 14.04 3.62 -13.58
C ASP A 303 15.35 3.20 -14.28
N TYR A 304 16.07 2.24 -13.68
CA TYR A 304 17.23 1.60 -14.29
C TYR A 304 17.18 0.09 -14.09
N ASP A 305 17.48 -0.65 -15.15
CA ASP A 305 17.61 -2.10 -15.14
C ASP A 305 18.86 -2.50 -15.91
N SER A 306 19.81 -3.15 -15.23
CA SER A 306 21.05 -3.59 -15.88
C SER A 306 20.86 -4.74 -16.87
N GLY A 307 19.70 -5.41 -16.86
CA GLY A 307 19.58 -6.77 -17.35
C GLY A 307 20.49 -7.73 -16.57
N TRP A 308 20.67 -8.94 -17.10
CA TRP A 308 21.60 -9.93 -16.52
C TRP A 308 23.04 -9.63 -16.94
N VAL A 309 23.88 -9.25 -15.98
CA VAL A 309 25.31 -8.97 -16.16
C VAL A 309 26.12 -10.12 -15.60
N SER A 310 26.96 -10.73 -16.43
CA SER A 310 27.89 -11.77 -15.98
C SER A 310 29.00 -11.17 -15.12
N LEU A 311 29.23 -11.74 -13.94
CA LEU A 311 30.35 -11.37 -13.08
C LEU A 311 31.36 -12.52 -13.07
N GLY A 312 32.64 -12.25 -13.33
CA GLY A 312 33.67 -13.27 -13.11
C GLY A 312 33.76 -13.59 -11.62
N ALA A 313 33.91 -14.87 -11.27
CA ALA A 313 34.12 -15.27 -9.88
C ALA A 313 35.41 -14.62 -9.38
N GLY A 314 35.32 -13.81 -8.31
CA GLY A 314 36.47 -13.12 -7.74
C GLY A 314 37.04 -12.02 -8.64
N ALA A 315 36.31 -11.67 -9.70
CA ALA A 315 36.69 -10.59 -10.59
C ALA A 315 36.70 -9.25 -9.84
N SER A 316 37.45 -8.29 -10.39
CA SER A 316 37.41 -6.91 -9.96
C SER A 316 35.96 -6.39 -9.95
N ALA A 317 35.65 -5.50 -9.01
CA ALA A 317 34.34 -4.91 -8.88
C ALA A 317 33.85 -4.33 -10.22
N THR A 318 32.60 -4.63 -10.59
CA THR A 318 32.01 -4.20 -11.85
C THR A 318 31.15 -2.97 -11.62
N THR A 319 31.52 -1.84 -12.23
CA THR A 319 30.73 -0.61 -12.16
C THR A 319 29.68 -0.60 -13.27
N LEU A 320 28.43 -0.37 -12.89
CA LEU A 320 27.29 -0.22 -13.78
C LEU A 320 26.87 1.25 -13.81
N THR A 321 26.66 1.79 -15.01
CA THR A 321 26.25 3.18 -15.22
C THR A 321 24.74 3.26 -15.46
N HIS A 322 24.03 4.03 -14.63
CA HIS A 322 22.58 4.22 -14.71
C HIS A 322 22.14 5.66 -15.01
N ASN A 323 22.99 6.67 -14.76
CA ASN A 323 22.75 8.09 -15.10
C ASN A 323 21.38 8.64 -14.66
N LEU A 324 20.87 8.20 -13.50
CA LEU A 324 19.51 8.58 -13.05
C LEU A 324 19.43 10.02 -12.52
N GLY A 325 20.57 10.61 -12.13
CA GLY A 325 20.65 11.97 -11.58
C GLY A 325 19.96 12.10 -10.22
N GLY A 326 19.98 13.29 -9.64
CA GLY A 326 19.40 13.51 -8.31
C GLY A 326 20.21 12.85 -7.19
N SER A 327 19.57 12.58 -6.05
CA SER A 327 20.23 12.01 -4.87
C SER A 327 20.13 10.49 -4.83
N ALA A 328 21.26 9.81 -4.58
CA ALA A 328 21.28 8.35 -4.36
C ALA A 328 20.46 7.92 -3.13
N ASP A 329 20.26 8.87 -2.21
CA ASP A 329 19.42 8.76 -1.02
C ASP A 329 17.94 8.51 -1.32
N ASP A 330 17.50 8.75 -2.56
CA ASP A 330 16.12 8.54 -3.02
C ASP A 330 15.96 7.21 -3.78
N TYR A 331 17.05 6.44 -3.93
CA TYR A 331 17.04 5.21 -4.73
C TYR A 331 16.75 3.98 -3.89
N PHE A 332 15.82 3.14 -4.33
CA PHE A 332 15.67 1.76 -3.85
C PHE A 332 16.39 0.81 -4.83
N VAL A 333 17.21 -0.10 -4.29
CA VAL A 333 18.00 -1.03 -5.09
C VAL A 333 17.54 -2.45 -4.82
N ASP A 334 17.19 -3.16 -5.89
CA ASP A 334 17.03 -4.61 -5.87
C ASP A 334 18.21 -5.26 -6.60
N MET A 335 18.77 -6.28 -5.97
CA MET A 335 19.79 -7.14 -6.57
C MET A 335 19.30 -8.59 -6.55
N GLN A 336 19.34 -9.21 -7.73
CA GLN A 336 18.99 -10.61 -7.96
C GLN A 336 20.15 -11.36 -8.59
N TYR A 337 20.18 -12.67 -8.36
CA TYR A 337 21.21 -13.59 -8.86
C TYR A 337 20.62 -14.56 -9.85
N LYS A 338 21.46 -14.99 -10.80
CA LYS A 338 21.12 -16.04 -11.74
C LYS A 338 22.22 -17.10 -11.82
N TYR A 339 21.78 -18.35 -11.75
CA TYR A 339 22.57 -19.54 -12.02
C TYR A 339 21.81 -20.43 -13.01
N GLY A 340 22.34 -20.56 -14.24
CA GLY A 340 21.58 -21.15 -15.34
C GLY A 340 20.30 -20.37 -15.62
N SER A 341 19.14 -21.04 -15.57
CA SER A 341 17.81 -20.40 -15.69
C SER A 341 17.22 -19.96 -14.35
N ASN A 342 17.88 -20.27 -13.22
CA ASN A 342 17.33 -20.07 -11.89
C ASN A 342 17.62 -18.66 -11.36
N ILE A 343 16.57 -17.90 -11.06
CA ILE A 343 16.67 -16.61 -10.37
C ILE A 343 16.58 -16.83 -8.86
N ASN A 344 17.52 -16.26 -8.10
CA ASN A 344 17.62 -16.45 -6.65
C ASN A 344 18.18 -15.21 -5.92
N ARG A 345 18.20 -15.28 -4.59
CA ARG A 345 18.83 -14.28 -3.71
C ARG A 345 19.62 -14.94 -2.56
N ARG A 346 20.26 -16.06 -2.85
CA ARG A 346 21.08 -16.81 -1.89
C ARG A 346 22.35 -16.02 -1.57
N TYR A 347 22.64 -15.83 -0.29
CA TYR A 347 23.80 -15.07 0.23
C TYR A 347 23.79 -13.59 -0.14
N TYR A 348 22.61 -12.96 -0.02
CA TYR A 348 22.43 -11.53 -0.20
C TYR A 348 23.36 -10.71 0.70
N GLY A 349 24.03 -9.70 0.14
CA GLY A 349 25.01 -8.90 0.87
C GLY A 349 26.41 -9.52 0.94
N GLY A 350 26.58 -10.75 0.42
CA GLY A 350 27.81 -11.52 0.49
C GLY A 350 27.97 -12.20 1.85
N ALA A 351 28.19 -13.51 1.83
CA ALA A 351 28.45 -14.33 3.01
C ALA A 351 29.88 -14.86 2.97
N ASP A 352 30.44 -15.13 4.14
CA ASP A 352 31.74 -15.77 4.32
C ASP A 352 31.48 -17.07 5.12
N PHE A 353 31.92 -18.23 4.62
CA PHE A 353 31.81 -19.49 5.37
C PHE A 353 33.05 -19.67 6.23
N GLY A 354 32.87 -20.19 7.45
CA GLY A 354 34.00 -20.65 8.23
C GLY A 354 34.48 -22.05 7.89
N ALA A 355 35.35 -22.53 8.76
CA ALA A 355 36.31 -23.59 8.55
C ALA A 355 35.74 -25.03 8.53
N THR A 356 34.50 -25.27 8.07
CA THR A 356 33.95 -26.63 8.00
C THR A 356 33.45 -26.96 6.59
N VAL A 357 34.11 -27.93 5.93
CA VAL A 357 33.80 -28.38 4.56
C VAL A 357 32.44 -29.10 4.52
N PHE A 358 31.53 -28.67 3.63
CA PHE A 358 30.34 -29.44 3.26
C PHE A 358 30.45 -29.96 1.81
N SER A 359 29.77 -31.07 1.50
CA SER A 359 29.80 -31.69 0.17
C SER A 359 29.41 -30.70 -0.94
N GLY A 360 30.40 -30.31 -1.74
CA GLY A 360 30.24 -29.37 -2.86
C GLY A 360 30.86 -27.98 -2.64
N ASN A 361 31.22 -27.63 -1.41
CA ASN A 361 31.89 -26.37 -1.05
C ASN A 361 33.23 -26.67 -0.36
N ARG A 362 34.23 -25.80 -0.45
CA ARG A 362 35.47 -25.94 0.32
C ARG A 362 35.28 -25.38 1.74
N GLU A 363 36.10 -25.86 2.67
CA GLU A 363 36.42 -25.11 3.90
C GLU A 363 36.72 -23.68 3.43
N ASP A 364 35.98 -22.68 3.91
CA ASP A 364 36.25 -21.26 3.64
C ASP A 364 35.76 -20.66 2.31
N ASP A 365 34.70 -21.21 1.69
CA ASP A 365 34.10 -20.57 0.51
C ASP A 365 33.50 -19.18 0.86
N ARG A 366 33.90 -18.11 0.17
CA ARG A 366 33.22 -16.82 0.25
C ARG A 366 32.22 -16.73 -0.89
N VAL A 367 30.95 -16.52 -0.57
CA VAL A 367 29.89 -16.63 -1.57
C VAL A 367 28.94 -15.44 -1.58
N GLY A 368 28.06 -15.42 -2.56
CA GLY A 368 27.13 -14.35 -2.80
C GLY A 368 27.78 -13.15 -3.47
N ALA A 369 26.98 -12.10 -3.51
CA ALA A 369 27.34 -10.86 -4.17
C ALA A 369 26.69 -9.67 -3.44
N TYR A 370 27.28 -8.50 -3.58
CA TYR A 370 26.77 -7.28 -2.96
C TYR A 370 27.01 -6.09 -3.88
N TRP A 371 26.38 -4.97 -3.54
CA TRP A 371 26.59 -3.70 -4.21
C TRP A 371 27.08 -2.63 -3.23
N ARG A 372 27.82 -1.66 -3.77
CA ARG A 372 28.39 -0.51 -3.05
C ARG A 372 28.58 0.68 -3.98
N SER A 373 29.00 1.81 -3.40
CA SER A 373 29.34 3.02 -4.13
C SER A 373 28.21 3.53 -5.03
N LEU A 374 26.97 3.38 -4.57
CA LEU A 374 25.81 3.96 -5.24
C LEU A 374 25.89 5.48 -5.13
N ASN A 375 25.85 6.14 -6.28
CA ASN A 375 25.78 7.59 -6.42
C ASN A 375 24.72 7.95 -7.48
N SER A 376 24.66 9.22 -7.90
CA SER A 376 23.65 9.69 -8.86
C SER A 376 23.76 9.11 -10.27
N SER A 377 24.86 8.44 -10.62
CA SER A 377 25.16 7.99 -11.97
C SER A 377 25.62 6.53 -12.08
N THR A 378 26.20 5.97 -11.02
CA THR A 378 26.77 4.62 -11.04
C THR A 378 26.49 3.83 -9.76
N ILE A 379 26.52 2.51 -9.90
CA ILE A 379 26.55 1.55 -8.80
C ILE A 379 27.65 0.52 -9.07
N THR A 380 28.35 0.06 -8.03
CA THR A 380 29.40 -0.96 -8.18
C THR A 380 28.94 -2.28 -7.56
N VAL A 381 29.09 -3.37 -8.31
CA VAL A 381 28.67 -4.72 -7.93
C VAL A 381 29.89 -5.62 -7.78
N PHE A 382 29.85 -6.52 -6.80
CA PHE A 382 30.94 -7.44 -6.49
C PHE A 382 30.40 -8.85 -6.26
N ARG A 383 30.99 -9.85 -6.92
CA ARG A 383 30.77 -11.29 -6.69
C ARG A 383 32.01 -11.88 -6.02
N ARG A 384 31.81 -12.69 -4.99
CA ARG A 384 32.93 -13.37 -4.31
C ARG A 384 33.58 -14.44 -5.20
N ALA A 385 34.80 -14.86 -4.86
CA ALA A 385 35.59 -15.75 -5.71
C ALA A 385 35.09 -17.19 -5.72
N GLU A 386 34.43 -17.60 -4.66
CA GLU A 386 33.95 -18.96 -4.44
C GLU A 386 32.43 -19.07 -4.65
N ASP A 387 31.77 -17.96 -5.03
CA ASP A 387 30.33 -17.97 -5.31
C ASP A 387 30.03 -18.67 -6.63
N ASP A 388 29.23 -19.74 -6.63
CA ASP A 388 28.70 -20.37 -7.85
C ASP A 388 27.22 -20.05 -8.12
N TYR A 389 26.54 -19.32 -7.22
CA TYR A 389 25.09 -19.11 -7.28
C TYR A 389 24.67 -17.80 -7.95
N ALA A 390 25.60 -16.88 -8.15
CA ALA A 390 25.42 -15.56 -8.76
C ALA A 390 26.34 -15.36 -9.98
N SER A 391 26.41 -16.38 -10.85
CA SER A 391 27.14 -16.30 -12.13
C SER A 391 26.78 -15.08 -12.96
N GLN A 392 25.53 -14.62 -12.84
CA GLN A 392 25.08 -13.32 -13.31
C GLN A 392 24.33 -12.59 -12.19
N VAL A 393 24.39 -11.27 -12.21
CA VAL A 393 23.63 -10.39 -11.34
C VAL A 393 22.74 -9.49 -12.16
N ARG A 394 21.66 -9.02 -11.55
CA ARG A 394 20.84 -7.95 -12.10
C ARG A 394 20.60 -6.91 -11.02
N ILE A 395 20.85 -5.66 -11.37
CA ILE A 395 20.57 -4.50 -10.54
C ILE A 395 19.39 -3.75 -11.12
N ARG A 396 18.38 -3.52 -10.29
CA ARG A 396 17.24 -2.68 -10.59
C ARG A 396 17.19 -1.54 -9.60
N ILE A 397 16.99 -0.32 -10.10
CA ILE A 397 16.95 0.90 -9.28
C ILE A 397 15.64 1.63 -9.55
N TRP A 398 14.94 1.99 -8.48
CA TRP A 398 13.76 2.87 -8.51
C TRP A 398 14.10 4.18 -7.80
N ARG A 399 13.70 5.30 -8.38
CA ARG A 399 13.58 6.58 -7.68
C ARG A 399 12.28 6.56 -6.91
N MET A 400 12.37 6.28 -5.62
CA MET A 400 11.20 6.07 -4.79
C MET A 400 10.46 7.39 -4.56
N PRO A 401 9.12 7.37 -4.44
CA PRO A 401 8.42 8.50 -3.86
C PRO A 401 8.88 8.70 -2.41
N LYS A 402 8.54 9.86 -1.83
CA LYS A 402 8.79 10.13 -0.41
C LYS A 402 8.26 8.96 0.44
N PRO A 403 9.07 8.33 1.30
CA PRO A 403 8.61 7.26 2.17
C PRO A 403 7.63 7.79 3.23
N ASP A 404 6.76 6.89 3.73
CA ASP A 404 5.88 7.19 4.86
C ASP A 404 6.70 7.43 6.15
N TYR A 405 7.83 6.73 6.27
CA TYR A 405 8.83 6.98 7.31
C TYR A 405 10.24 6.99 6.75
N ASP A 406 11.04 7.94 7.19
CA ASP A 406 12.46 8.05 6.89
C ASP A 406 13.22 8.40 8.17
N SER A 407 14.14 7.54 8.59
CA SER A 407 15.00 7.84 9.75
C SER A 407 16.03 8.93 9.46
N GLY A 408 16.25 9.28 8.19
CA GLY A 408 17.49 9.91 7.75
C GLY A 408 18.70 9.01 8.01
N TRP A 409 19.91 9.53 7.75
CA TRP A 409 21.14 8.84 8.14
C TRP A 409 21.32 8.91 9.66
N THR A 410 21.28 7.75 10.30
CA THR A 410 21.44 7.57 11.74
C THR A 410 22.76 6.88 12.02
N SER A 411 23.62 7.51 12.82
CA SER A 411 24.87 6.89 13.26
C SER A 411 24.59 5.69 14.16
N LEU A 412 25.27 4.58 13.88
CA LEU A 412 25.27 3.39 14.73
C LEU A 412 26.60 3.25 15.42
N THR A 413 26.60 3.12 16.74
CA THR A 413 27.81 2.75 17.49
C THR A 413 28.11 1.27 17.25
N ALA A 414 29.32 0.96 16.78
CA ALA A 414 29.77 -0.41 16.59
C ALA A 414 29.67 -1.17 17.93
N GLY A 415 29.00 -2.32 17.92
CA GLY A 415 28.85 -3.19 19.09
C GLY A 415 27.80 -2.73 20.10
N ALA A 416 27.04 -1.67 19.81
CA ALA A 416 25.92 -1.27 20.64
C ALA A 416 24.76 -2.29 20.60
N THR A 417 23.98 -2.33 21.68
CA THR A 417 22.97 -3.35 21.97
C THR A 417 21.75 -3.36 21.05
N ALA A 418 21.48 -2.25 20.35
CA ALA A 418 20.60 -2.06 19.19
C ALA A 418 20.17 -0.57 19.16
N THR A 419 19.68 -0.09 18.03
CA THR A 419 19.08 1.24 17.90
C THR A 419 17.63 1.09 17.47
N THR A 420 16.69 1.45 18.35
CA THR A 420 15.26 1.46 18.04
C THR A 420 14.87 2.80 17.42
N LEU A 421 14.19 2.72 16.28
CA LEU A 421 13.73 3.86 15.49
C LEU A 421 12.20 3.87 15.53
N SER A 422 11.62 4.92 16.10
CA SER A 422 10.16 5.10 16.16
C SER A 422 9.64 5.69 14.85
N HIS A 423 8.65 5.03 14.24
CA HIS A 423 7.99 5.45 13.02
C HIS A 423 6.49 5.73 13.17
N ASN A 424 5.82 5.15 14.18
CA ASN A 424 4.39 5.40 14.49
C ASN A 424 3.46 5.32 13.27
N LEU A 425 3.71 4.36 12.37
CA LEU A 425 3.02 4.30 11.08
C LEU A 425 1.66 3.63 11.18
N GLY A 426 1.36 2.87 12.24
CA GLY A 426 0.08 2.19 12.45
C GLY A 426 -0.32 1.26 11.29
N GLY A 427 -1.59 0.85 11.24
CA GLY A 427 -2.08 -0.06 10.21
C GLY A 427 -1.54 -1.49 10.39
N ASP A 428 -1.38 -2.23 9.29
CA ASP A 428 -0.73 -3.54 9.30
C ASP A 428 0.73 -3.40 8.84
N TYR A 429 1.70 -3.79 9.69
CA TYR A 429 3.13 -3.77 9.31
C TYR A 429 3.43 -4.72 8.14
N LEU A 430 2.50 -5.62 7.81
CA LEU A 430 2.59 -6.50 6.66
C LEU A 430 2.44 -5.79 5.32
N ASP A 431 1.95 -4.54 5.31
CA ASP A 431 1.91 -3.68 4.11
C ASP A 431 3.20 -2.90 3.90
N TYR A 432 4.13 -2.98 4.85
CA TYR A 432 5.36 -2.19 4.82
C TYR A 432 6.38 -2.83 3.88
N LEU A 433 6.96 -2.02 2.99
CA LEU A 433 8.24 -2.30 2.36
C LEU A 433 9.32 -1.57 3.14
N VAL A 434 10.19 -2.32 3.81
CA VAL A 434 11.35 -1.78 4.53
C VAL A 434 12.56 -1.84 3.61
N ASP A 435 13.20 -0.68 3.42
CA ASP A 435 14.53 -0.58 2.86
C ASP A 435 15.50 -0.14 3.95
N MET A 436 16.63 -0.84 4.03
CA MET A 436 17.74 -0.48 4.90
C MET A 436 18.99 -0.30 4.06
N GLN A 437 19.61 0.87 4.18
CA GLN A 437 20.81 1.24 3.46
C GLN A 437 21.92 1.64 4.41
N TYR A 438 23.16 1.42 3.98
CA TYR A 438 24.36 1.76 4.72
C TYR A 438 25.11 2.88 4.03
N ARG A 439 25.77 3.71 4.83
CA ARG A 439 26.71 4.69 4.34
C ARG A 439 27.95 4.68 5.21
N THR A 440 29.10 4.84 4.55
CA THR A 440 30.39 5.03 5.21
C THR A 440 31.14 6.16 4.53
N SER A 441 31.71 7.05 5.34
CA SER A 441 32.60 8.12 4.87
C SER A 441 34.04 7.63 4.69
N ALA A 442 34.40 6.50 5.29
CA ALA A 442 35.77 6.02 5.36
C ALA A 442 36.22 5.21 4.15
N PHE A 443 35.29 4.50 3.47
CA PHE A 443 35.64 3.56 2.40
C PHE A 443 34.67 3.63 1.22
N TYR A 444 35.21 3.70 0.00
CA TYR A 444 34.50 3.59 -1.29
C TYR A 444 33.45 4.68 -1.64
N GLY A 445 33.05 5.53 -0.69
CA GLY A 445 32.08 6.62 -0.86
C GLY A 445 30.67 6.12 -1.18
N GLY A 446 29.64 6.89 -0.79
CA GLY A 446 28.25 6.63 -1.18
C GLY A 446 27.51 5.54 -0.39
N VAL A 447 26.39 5.09 -0.95
CA VAL A 447 25.46 4.14 -0.32
C VAL A 447 25.84 2.69 -0.67
N ASN A 448 25.67 1.76 0.26
CA ASN A 448 25.98 0.33 0.07
C ASN A 448 25.04 -0.61 0.84
N GLN A 449 25.13 -1.92 0.55
CA GLN A 449 24.50 -3.01 1.31
C GLN A 449 25.47 -4.21 1.51
N ARG A 450 26.74 -3.93 1.81
CA ARG A 450 27.73 -4.97 2.11
C ARG A 450 27.35 -5.66 3.43
N TYR A 451 27.34 -6.99 3.46
CA TYR A 451 26.98 -7.82 4.62
C TYR A 451 25.57 -7.54 5.18
N TYR A 452 24.60 -7.29 4.28
CA TYR A 452 23.19 -7.18 4.68
C TYR A 452 22.70 -8.46 5.37
N GLY A 453 22.06 -8.33 6.53
CA GLY A 453 21.65 -9.48 7.35
C GLY A 453 22.68 -9.85 8.42
N GLY A 454 23.89 -9.29 8.37
CA GLY A 454 25.02 -9.60 9.23
C GLY A 454 25.80 -10.84 8.75
N ALA A 455 27.13 -10.74 8.79
CA ALA A 455 28.07 -11.81 8.46
C ALA A 455 29.14 -11.92 9.56
N ASP A 456 29.55 -13.14 9.88
CA ASP A 456 30.63 -13.41 10.81
C ASP A 456 31.75 -14.10 10.00
N PHE A 457 32.99 -13.64 10.10
CA PHE A 457 34.10 -14.20 9.30
C PHE A 457 34.67 -15.47 9.92
N GLY A 458 35.16 -16.35 9.06
CA GLY A 458 35.98 -17.50 9.43
C GLY A 458 37.47 -17.29 9.14
N ALA A 459 38.21 -18.39 8.94
CA ALA A 459 39.67 -18.42 8.88
C ALA A 459 40.31 -17.61 7.72
N ASN A 460 39.52 -17.18 6.73
CA ASN A 460 40.02 -16.43 5.56
C ASN A 460 39.30 -15.08 5.38
N PRO A 461 39.39 -14.16 6.35
CA PRO A 461 38.76 -12.87 6.22
C PRO A 461 39.34 -12.11 5.01
N PRO A 462 38.59 -11.17 4.40
CA PRO A 462 39.18 -10.24 3.45
C PRO A 462 40.35 -9.48 4.10
N SER A 463 41.26 -8.93 3.30
CA SER A 463 42.47 -8.24 3.80
C SER A 463 42.18 -7.05 4.73
N ASP A 464 40.93 -6.61 4.79
CA ASP A 464 40.41 -5.53 5.64
C ASP A 464 39.56 -6.03 6.82
N ALA A 465 39.61 -7.32 7.15
CA ALA A 465 38.93 -7.93 8.30
C ALA A 465 39.81 -9.00 8.98
N SER A 466 39.44 -9.40 10.20
CA SER A 466 40.01 -10.55 10.92
C SER A 466 39.04 -11.74 10.95
N GLU A 467 39.56 -12.94 11.25
CA GLU A 467 38.80 -14.19 11.40
C GLU A 467 37.81 -14.18 12.58
N ASN A 468 37.85 -13.13 13.40
CA ASN A 468 36.96 -12.92 14.54
C ASN A 468 35.98 -11.76 14.29
N ASP A 469 36.06 -11.11 13.13
CA ASP A 469 35.24 -9.95 12.86
C ASP A 469 33.80 -10.37 12.58
N ARG A 470 32.86 -9.62 13.15
CA ARG A 470 31.43 -9.71 12.85
C ARG A 470 31.03 -8.40 12.22
N GLN A 471 30.57 -8.46 10.98
CA GLN A 471 30.31 -7.29 10.16
C GLN A 471 28.90 -7.24 9.60
N GLY A 472 28.53 -6.09 9.07
CA GLY A 472 27.22 -5.80 8.55
C GLY A 472 26.22 -5.32 9.60
N ALA A 473 25.01 -5.14 9.12
CA ALA A 473 23.87 -4.71 9.91
C ALA A 473 22.60 -5.46 9.45
N TYR A 474 21.57 -5.39 10.27
CA TYR A 474 20.24 -5.91 9.97
C TYR A 474 19.20 -5.17 10.80
N TRP A 475 17.94 -5.30 10.42
CA TRP A 475 16.82 -4.86 11.23
C TRP A 475 15.99 -6.04 11.74
N ARG A 476 15.32 -5.84 12.88
CA ARG A 476 14.41 -6.77 13.54
C ARG A 476 13.36 -5.98 14.32
N SER A 477 12.45 -6.70 14.97
CA SER A 477 11.46 -6.09 15.88
C SER A 477 10.65 -4.99 15.18
N LEU A 478 10.25 -5.24 13.93
CA LEU A 478 9.32 -4.36 13.23
C LEU A 478 7.91 -4.58 13.80
N ASP A 479 7.31 -3.50 14.28
CA ASP A 479 5.93 -3.45 14.76
C ASP A 479 5.19 -2.23 14.16
N LEU A 480 4.05 -1.87 14.74
CA LEU A 480 3.20 -0.76 14.26
C LEU A 480 3.80 0.63 14.50
N SER A 481 4.79 0.72 15.38
CA SER A 481 5.33 1.95 15.92
C SER A 481 6.84 2.07 15.81
N SER A 482 7.56 0.96 15.71
CA SER A 482 9.01 0.95 15.75
C SER A 482 9.65 -0.15 14.93
N ILE A 483 10.93 0.06 14.64
CA ILE A 483 11.83 -0.91 14.03
C ILE A 483 13.18 -0.82 14.74
N THR A 484 13.83 -1.95 14.97
CA THR A 484 15.12 -2.00 15.67
C THR A 484 16.23 -2.40 14.71
N VAL A 485 17.28 -1.58 14.62
CA VAL A 485 18.46 -1.83 13.80
C VAL A 485 19.62 -2.30 14.67
N TYR A 486 20.41 -3.22 14.15
CA TYR A 486 21.60 -3.76 14.80
C TYR A 486 22.80 -3.68 13.87
N ARG A 487 23.92 -3.17 14.39
CA ARG A 487 25.23 -3.17 13.72
C ARG A 487 26.16 -4.13 14.47
N ARG A 488 26.82 -5.03 13.74
CA ARG A 488 27.75 -5.98 14.34
C ARG A 488 29.00 -5.26 14.91
N PRO A 489 29.67 -5.80 15.96
CA PRO A 489 30.68 -5.05 16.70
C PRO A 489 31.92 -4.65 15.92
N GLU A 490 32.31 -5.42 14.91
CA GLU A 490 33.49 -5.18 14.09
C GLU A 490 33.14 -4.60 12.71
N ASP A 491 31.85 -4.28 12.47
CA ASP A 491 31.41 -3.68 11.21
C ASP A 491 32.04 -2.31 11.01
N ILE A 492 32.68 -2.08 9.86
CA ILE A 492 33.21 -0.76 9.43
C ILE A 492 32.47 -0.19 8.20
N TYR A 493 31.49 -0.93 7.67
CA TYR A 493 30.82 -0.62 6.41
C TYR A 493 29.46 0.08 6.57
N ALA A 494 28.85 -0.02 7.76
CA ALA A 494 27.59 0.59 8.13
C ALA A 494 27.70 1.49 9.39
N PRO A 495 28.65 2.45 9.45
CA PRO A 495 28.69 3.43 10.54
C PRO A 495 27.44 4.31 10.60
N GLU A 496 26.76 4.49 9.46
CA GLU A 496 25.46 5.12 9.37
C GLU A 496 24.49 4.17 8.65
N VAL A 497 23.25 4.15 9.14
CA VAL A 497 22.14 3.44 8.50
C VAL A 497 21.01 4.40 8.20
N ARG A 498 20.22 4.06 7.19
CA ARG A 498 18.95 4.72 6.93
C ARG A 498 17.88 3.66 6.74
N ILE A 499 16.79 3.81 7.49
CA ILE A 499 15.58 3.01 7.34
C ILE A 499 14.53 3.87 6.64
N ARG A 500 14.01 3.33 5.55
CA ARG A 500 12.86 3.90 4.84
C ARG A 500 11.75 2.86 4.79
N ILE A 501 10.53 3.31 5.08
CA ILE A 501 9.35 2.46 5.07
C ILE A 501 8.31 3.10 4.16
N TRP A 502 7.81 2.32 3.20
CA TRP A 502 6.65 2.65 2.39
C TRP A 502 5.52 1.69 2.70
N ARG A 503 4.29 2.19 2.79
CA ARG A 503 3.09 1.37 2.68
C ARG A 503 2.84 1.11 1.21
N THR A 504 2.98 -0.15 0.84
CA THR A 504 2.92 -0.57 -0.56
C THR A 504 1.52 -0.98 -0.95
N ALA A 505 1.21 -0.84 -2.24
CA ALA A 505 0.00 -1.41 -2.80
C ALA A 505 0.05 -2.94 -2.66
N GLN A 506 -1.13 -3.57 -2.63
CA GLN A 506 -1.24 -5.02 -2.55
C GLN A 506 -0.38 -5.69 -3.65
N PRO A 507 0.43 -6.71 -3.28
CA PRO A 507 1.22 -7.45 -4.26
C PRO A 507 0.32 -8.27 -5.19
N ASP A 508 0.81 -8.55 -6.39
CA ASP A 508 0.14 -9.44 -7.34
C ASP A 508 0.06 -10.89 -6.82
N TYR A 509 1.02 -11.28 -5.99
CA TYR A 509 0.98 -12.51 -5.20
C TYR A 509 1.47 -12.28 -3.77
N GLU A 510 0.75 -12.89 -2.83
CA GLU A 510 1.06 -12.92 -1.41
C GLU A 510 0.91 -14.36 -0.90
N SER A 511 1.96 -14.90 -0.27
CA SER A 511 1.88 -16.23 0.32
C SER A 511 1.16 -16.27 1.66
N GLY A 512 1.03 -15.13 2.35
CA GLY A 512 0.77 -15.10 3.78
C GLY A 512 1.95 -15.70 4.57
N TRP A 513 1.78 -15.92 5.87
CA TRP A 513 2.80 -16.56 6.71
C TRP A 513 2.87 -18.06 6.42
N GLN A 514 4.04 -18.53 5.99
CA GLN A 514 4.29 -19.92 5.66
C GLN A 514 5.31 -20.50 6.63
N VAL A 515 4.92 -21.56 7.34
CA VAL A 515 5.87 -22.37 8.12
C VAL A 515 6.86 -23.02 7.16
N VAL A 516 8.15 -22.89 7.46
CA VAL A 516 9.23 -23.63 6.82
C VAL A 516 10.11 -24.19 7.94
N GLY A 517 10.20 -25.53 7.99
CA GLY A 517 11.05 -26.21 8.96
C GLY A 517 12.52 -25.85 8.77
N GLN A 518 13.31 -25.99 9.83
CA GLN A 518 14.77 -25.96 9.73
C GLN A 518 15.25 -26.98 8.70
N ASP A 519 16.21 -26.58 7.86
CA ASP A 519 16.72 -27.34 6.70
C ASP A 519 15.66 -27.72 5.64
N ALA A 520 14.51 -27.04 5.63
CA ALA A 520 13.45 -27.34 4.68
C ALA A 520 13.41 -26.31 3.54
N ALA A 521 13.08 -26.80 2.35
CA ALA A 521 12.64 -25.98 1.23
C ALA A 521 11.12 -26.05 1.11
N LYS A 522 10.47 -24.92 0.83
CA LYS A 522 9.04 -24.84 0.52
C LYS A 522 8.83 -24.11 -0.79
N THR A 523 8.27 -24.82 -1.76
CA THR A 523 7.86 -24.24 -3.04
C THR A 523 6.46 -23.68 -2.92
N LEU A 524 6.32 -22.40 -3.28
CA LEU A 524 5.08 -21.65 -3.27
C LEU A 524 4.65 -21.43 -4.72
N ILE A 525 3.41 -21.77 -5.04
CA ILE A 525 2.83 -21.60 -6.38
C ILE A 525 2.04 -20.29 -6.40
N HIS A 526 2.33 -19.42 -7.38
CA HIS A 526 1.69 -18.10 -7.51
C HIS A 526 0.98 -17.89 -8.85
N ASN A 527 1.26 -18.71 -9.88
CA ASN A 527 0.56 -18.69 -11.18
C ASN A 527 0.48 -17.31 -11.86
N LEU A 528 1.41 -16.40 -11.58
CA LEU A 528 1.41 -15.04 -12.16
C LEU A 528 1.67 -15.04 -13.68
N GLY A 529 2.36 -16.07 -14.18
CA GLY A 529 2.70 -16.22 -15.60
C GLY A 529 3.71 -15.19 -16.11
N GLY A 530 4.06 -15.24 -17.40
CA GLY A 530 4.99 -14.27 -17.98
C GLY A 530 6.45 -14.45 -17.51
N ASN A 531 7.23 -13.37 -17.63
CA ASN A 531 8.67 -13.41 -17.36
C ASN A 531 8.98 -13.05 -15.90
N ALA A 532 9.60 -13.98 -15.16
CA ALA A 532 10.05 -13.79 -13.78
C ALA A 532 11.06 -12.65 -13.59
N ASP A 533 11.73 -12.25 -14.68
CA ASP A 533 12.56 -11.06 -14.72
C ASP A 533 11.79 -9.78 -14.35
N ASN A 534 10.46 -9.79 -14.43
CA ASN A 534 9.61 -8.62 -14.15
C ASN A 534 9.17 -8.56 -12.69
N TYR A 535 9.63 -9.49 -11.84
CA TYR A 535 9.11 -9.60 -10.49
C TYR A 535 9.99 -8.85 -9.52
N LEU A 536 9.41 -7.90 -8.78
CA LEU A 536 9.98 -7.45 -7.52
C LEU A 536 9.55 -8.43 -6.44
N VAL A 537 10.52 -9.04 -5.76
CA VAL A 537 10.26 -10.02 -4.69
C VAL A 537 10.68 -9.43 -3.36
N ASN A 538 9.75 -9.42 -2.40
CA ASN A 538 10.06 -9.12 -1.01
C ASN A 538 9.82 -10.37 -0.16
N MET A 539 10.81 -10.71 0.67
CA MET A 539 10.71 -11.78 1.65
C MET A 539 10.98 -11.21 3.04
N ILE A 540 10.13 -11.56 4.00
CA ILE A 540 10.25 -11.16 5.41
C ILE A 540 10.06 -12.37 6.32
N TYR A 541 10.62 -12.29 7.53
CA TYR A 541 10.59 -13.37 8.52
C TYR A 541 9.70 -13.00 9.69
N TYR A 542 9.08 -14.01 10.29
CA TYR A 542 8.46 -13.90 11.60
C TYR A 542 9.18 -14.82 12.58
N ASP A 543 9.61 -14.25 13.69
CA ASP A 543 10.19 -14.95 14.83
C ASP A 543 9.07 -15.15 15.86
N THR A 544 8.62 -16.39 16.06
CA THR A 544 7.54 -16.67 17.02
C THR A 544 8.00 -16.60 18.47
N SER A 545 9.28 -16.88 18.72
CA SER A 545 9.84 -16.83 20.06
C SER A 545 9.90 -15.41 20.60
N ALA A 546 10.19 -14.46 19.71
CA ALA A 546 10.32 -13.04 20.04
C ALA A 546 9.13 -12.18 19.58
N ASN A 547 8.17 -12.79 18.87
CA ASN A 547 6.92 -12.19 18.40
C ASN A 547 7.11 -10.92 17.55
N TYR A 548 7.97 -10.98 16.53
CA TYR A 548 8.19 -9.84 15.63
C TYR A 548 8.58 -10.23 14.20
N VAL A 549 8.48 -9.24 13.30
CA VAL A 549 9.03 -9.33 11.94
C VAL A 549 10.50 -8.90 11.90
N ASN A 550 11.32 -9.62 11.10
CA ASN A 550 12.74 -9.30 10.95
C ASN A 550 13.32 -9.68 9.57
N GLN A 551 14.56 -9.24 9.33
CA GLN A 551 15.41 -9.69 8.22
C GLN A 551 16.83 -10.05 8.70
N ARG A 552 16.93 -10.58 9.91
CA ARG A 552 18.20 -11.07 10.44
C ARG A 552 18.68 -12.24 9.56
N HIS A 553 19.94 -12.20 9.11
CA HIS A 553 20.51 -13.22 8.22
C HIS A 553 19.74 -13.39 6.89
N LEU A 554 19.20 -12.30 6.32
CA LEU A 554 18.61 -12.34 4.98
C LEU A 554 19.63 -12.79 3.93
N GLY A 555 19.29 -13.82 3.15
CA GLY A 555 20.22 -14.47 2.21
C GLY A 555 20.84 -15.75 2.78
N GLY A 556 20.74 -15.97 4.09
CA GLY A 556 21.42 -17.03 4.82
C GLY A 556 22.85 -16.62 5.19
N ALA A 557 23.25 -16.99 6.41
CA ALA A 557 24.58 -16.78 6.96
C ALA A 557 25.10 -18.08 7.58
N ASP A 558 26.40 -18.11 7.82
CA ASP A 558 27.12 -19.17 8.51
C ASP A 558 28.06 -18.48 9.51
N PHE A 559 28.24 -19.07 10.69
CA PHE A 559 28.93 -18.41 11.79
C PHE A 559 30.42 -18.75 11.91
N GLY A 560 30.86 -19.83 11.25
CA GLY A 560 32.28 -20.17 11.19
C GLY A 560 32.97 -20.35 12.54
N ALA A 561 34.30 -20.33 12.59
CA ALA A 561 35.09 -20.79 13.75
C ALA A 561 34.80 -20.05 15.08
N ASN A 562 34.26 -18.83 15.04
CA ASN A 562 34.05 -17.97 16.21
C ASN A 562 32.59 -17.48 16.33
N PRO A 563 31.64 -18.41 16.55
CA PRO A 563 30.23 -18.08 16.58
C PRO A 563 29.86 -17.16 17.76
N PRO A 564 28.81 -16.30 17.65
CA PRO A 564 28.29 -15.57 18.80
C PRO A 564 27.82 -16.52 19.91
N SER A 565 27.82 -16.06 21.17
CA SER A 565 27.33 -16.86 22.30
C SER A 565 25.93 -17.44 22.00
N GLY A 566 25.81 -18.76 22.14
CA GLY A 566 24.59 -19.51 21.81
C GLY A 566 24.58 -20.16 20.42
N TYR A 567 25.63 -19.97 19.62
CA TYR A 567 25.83 -20.64 18.33
C TYR A 567 27.09 -21.52 18.34
N ASN A 568 27.08 -22.56 17.52
CA ASN A 568 28.26 -23.37 17.20
C ASN A 568 28.90 -22.91 15.89
N ALA A 569 30.13 -23.35 15.66
CA ALA A 569 30.89 -22.95 14.48
C ALA A 569 30.28 -23.47 13.16
N ASP A 570 29.45 -24.50 13.25
CA ASP A 570 28.74 -25.11 12.14
C ASP A 570 27.30 -24.60 11.98
N ASP A 571 26.88 -23.63 12.79
CA ASP A 571 25.51 -23.14 12.77
C ASP A 571 25.28 -22.26 11.53
N ARG A 572 24.34 -22.69 10.69
CA ARG A 572 23.89 -21.98 9.51
C ARG A 572 22.50 -21.42 9.77
N VAL A 573 22.38 -20.11 9.63
CA VAL A 573 21.18 -19.38 10.03
C VAL A 573 20.61 -18.55 8.89
N GLY A 574 19.42 -18.02 9.10
CA GLY A 574 18.67 -17.25 8.12
C GLY A 574 17.91 -18.09 7.12
N ALA A 575 17.32 -17.37 6.16
CA ALA A 575 16.57 -17.92 5.06
C ALA A 575 16.88 -17.16 3.77
N TYR A 576 16.47 -17.73 2.64
CA TYR A 576 16.54 -17.10 1.34
C TYR A 576 15.49 -17.69 0.40
N TRP A 577 15.29 -17.05 -0.74
CA TRP A 577 14.48 -17.59 -1.83
C TRP A 577 15.35 -17.92 -3.05
N ARG A 578 14.90 -18.92 -3.82
CA ARG A 578 15.51 -19.40 -5.05
C ARG A 578 14.46 -19.96 -6.01
N SER A 579 14.87 -20.33 -7.21
CA SER A 579 14.03 -21.00 -8.19
C SER A 579 12.79 -20.19 -8.55
N LEU A 580 12.92 -18.87 -8.67
CA LEU A 580 11.83 -18.01 -9.10
C LEU A 580 11.57 -18.24 -10.60
N THR A 581 10.33 -18.61 -10.92
CA THR A 581 9.82 -18.81 -12.27
C THR A 581 8.57 -17.96 -12.49
N GLY A 582 7.98 -18.02 -13.68
CA GLY A 582 6.70 -17.37 -13.94
C GLY A 582 5.56 -17.86 -13.05
N SER A 583 5.67 -19.05 -12.44
CA SER A 583 4.57 -19.68 -11.69
C SER A 583 4.90 -20.10 -10.26
N SER A 584 6.17 -20.11 -9.85
CA SER A 584 6.58 -20.59 -8.54
C SER A 584 7.83 -19.89 -8.00
N ILE A 585 8.00 -19.95 -6.68
CA ILE A 585 9.21 -19.54 -5.96
C ILE A 585 9.49 -20.53 -4.83
N THR A 586 10.75 -20.85 -4.55
CA THR A 586 11.13 -21.74 -3.45
C THR A 586 11.79 -20.94 -2.34
N ALA A 587 11.19 -20.93 -1.16
CA ALA A 587 11.83 -20.44 0.07
C ALA A 587 12.64 -21.58 0.72
N TYR A 588 13.74 -21.26 1.37
CA TYR A 588 14.54 -22.21 2.13
C TYR A 588 15.02 -21.61 3.44
N ARG A 589 14.83 -22.35 4.54
CA ARG A 589 15.30 -22.01 5.88
C ARG A 589 16.49 -22.89 6.23
N ARG A 590 17.54 -22.30 6.80
CA ARG A 590 18.75 -23.03 7.19
C ARG A 590 18.53 -23.93 8.41
N PRO A 591 19.37 -24.96 8.62
CA PRO A 591 19.15 -25.98 9.65
C PRO A 591 19.22 -25.44 11.08
N GLU A 592 20.04 -24.43 11.33
CA GLU A 592 20.25 -23.88 12.68
C GLU A 592 19.54 -22.53 12.87
N ASP A 593 18.72 -22.10 11.91
CA ASP A 593 17.99 -20.83 11.99
C ASP A 593 16.86 -20.87 13.03
N GLY A 594 16.94 -20.01 14.03
CA GLY A 594 15.91 -19.81 15.06
C GLY A 594 15.08 -18.52 14.88
N PHE A 595 15.19 -17.80 13.76
CA PHE A 595 14.62 -16.45 13.60
C PHE A 595 13.61 -16.30 12.47
N ALA A 596 13.49 -17.30 11.59
CA ALA A 596 12.57 -17.32 10.46
C ALA A 596 11.63 -18.53 10.56
N ASP A 597 10.90 -18.62 11.68
CA ASP A 597 9.89 -19.68 11.91
C ASP A 597 8.83 -19.70 10.83
N TYR A 598 8.39 -18.50 10.45
CA TYR A 598 7.53 -18.27 9.32
C TYR A 598 8.20 -17.32 8.36
N LEU A 599 7.93 -17.54 7.08
CA LEU A 599 8.36 -16.66 6.01
C LEU A 599 7.15 -16.25 5.18
N ARG A 600 7.23 -15.03 4.66
CA ARG A 600 6.19 -14.45 3.81
C ARG A 600 6.84 -13.90 2.56
N ILE A 601 6.29 -14.23 1.40
CA ILE A 601 6.78 -13.80 0.09
C ILE A 601 5.71 -12.98 -0.62
N ARG A 602 6.12 -11.77 -1.01
CA ARG A 602 5.34 -10.83 -1.81
C ARG A 602 5.98 -10.66 -3.16
N ILE A 603 5.16 -10.70 -4.21
CA ILE A 603 5.60 -10.48 -5.59
C ILE A 603 4.76 -9.39 -6.22
N TRP A 604 5.42 -8.36 -6.75
CA TRP A 604 4.81 -7.39 -7.65
C TRP A 604 5.35 -7.60 -9.05
N VAL A 605 4.46 -7.66 -10.03
CA VAL A 605 4.80 -7.67 -11.45
C VAL A 605 5.01 -6.23 -11.88
N THR A 606 6.25 -5.88 -12.20
CA THR A 606 6.59 -4.56 -12.70
C THR A 606 6.38 -4.52 -14.22
N PRO A 607 5.50 -3.65 -14.74
CA PRO A 607 5.28 -3.55 -16.18
C PRO A 607 6.53 -2.98 -16.86
N TYR A 608 6.86 -3.43 -18.09
CA TYR A 608 7.89 -2.77 -18.88
C TYR A 608 7.40 -1.42 -19.41
N GLN A 609 8.31 -0.44 -19.47
CA GLN A 609 8.19 0.68 -20.38
C GLN A 609 9.05 0.39 -21.62
N VAL A 610 8.42 0.26 -22.79
CA VAL A 610 9.15 0.18 -24.06
C VAL A 610 9.40 1.61 -24.52
N TYR A 611 10.63 2.09 -24.39
CA TYR A 611 11.06 3.33 -25.02
C TYR A 611 11.43 3.04 -26.48
N LEU A 612 10.52 3.32 -27.40
CA LEU A 612 10.84 3.33 -28.83
C LEU A 612 11.55 4.66 -29.14
N PRO A 613 12.83 4.66 -29.56
CA PRO A 613 13.48 5.91 -29.95
C PRO A 613 12.74 6.51 -31.15
N LEU A 614 12.14 7.68 -30.95
CA LEU A 614 11.59 8.47 -32.04
C LEU A 614 12.74 9.19 -32.76
N VAL A 615 13.23 8.60 -33.84
CA VAL A 615 14.14 9.29 -34.76
C VAL A 615 13.31 10.18 -35.68
N MET A 616 13.19 11.46 -35.35
CA MET A 616 12.61 12.44 -36.26
C MET A 616 13.69 12.93 -37.25
N ARG A 617 13.45 12.77 -38.55
CA ARG A 617 14.28 13.34 -39.61
C ARG A 617 13.65 14.67 -40.03
N ASN A 618 14.41 15.78 -39.91
CA ASN A 618 14.03 17.15 -40.32
C ASN A 618 12.96 17.85 -39.45
N TYR A 619 13.19 18.01 -38.15
CA TYR A 619 12.53 19.04 -37.34
C TYR A 619 13.55 20.02 -36.77
#